data_AF-A0A0X1KN26-F1
#
_entry.id   AF-A0A0X1KN26-F1
#
_cell.length_a   1.000
_cell.length_b   1.000
_cell.length_c   1.000
_cell.angle_alpha   90.00
_cell.angle_beta   90.00
_cell.angle_gamma   90.00
#
_symmetry.space_group_name_H-M   'P 1'
#
loop_
_entity.id
_entity.type
_entity.pdbx_description
1 polymer ?
#
loop_
_entity_poly.entity_id
_entity_poly.type
_entity_poly.pdbx_seq_one_letter_code
_entity_poly.pdbx_strand_id
1 'polypeptide(L)'
;MKIERGFAAIFLIFLLFIQTFLTASAFVSAQDTNQNENVTFPVVIWPLNGSFKVIPYHVNGCVLYRENRTLGVTINSTSAVVVKGNIYVNCKNVTDVSIVVTGENSKTENNYTRTTILLSIYMNTPFPAVEELRSKNLTIEYDYYNESYALVKVTFSNLTVSPDIGWVFGSFDPSQYGWPREIKLSFLVNMDNGDSYLIDNGSKRYVGAFPLLMPQFDIANYLNSAVKNAQAFVRQVKENPWVIESIINKAKMSYGSNISMISTVISNATLNFTHRIFSVEGIYLGLPIKLVAGGNGSSVYAPAVNFSMILPKPWVNISRIHSNETVKVILKYIKTGDASALRDAVRRTLYRKNMYLPGLSTNHLIVTHVPPRPGDIVVLPLSREYEEQLNASYILFYITLSSGQYLHVKYDPRILNPQKAEEDWKRYGSCVPLIESDLFQSLSSFMNDALATGRINQTKLDDVYLTVKKDVTQCLGQNTSDTSSSGEVSDGRAPTTASLKNGSSTQNAGEKEGHGICGPAFLVSLAVVPLILRRWRK
;
A
#
# COMPACT_ATOMS: atom_id res chain seq x y z
N MET A 1 37.76 -1.26 50.97
CA MET A 1 36.47 -1.43 50.27
C MET A 1 36.08 -0.22 49.39
N LYS A 2 37.03 0.41 48.67
CA LYS A 2 36.80 1.55 47.75
C LYS A 2 37.39 1.34 46.34
N ILE A 3 38.13 0.27 46.10
CA ILE A 3 38.83 0.00 44.82
C ILE A 3 37.98 -0.83 43.85
N GLU A 4 37.02 -1.62 44.34
CA GLU A 4 36.18 -2.49 43.50
C GLU A 4 35.08 -1.73 42.74
N ARG A 5 34.67 -0.53 43.20
CA ARG A 5 33.65 0.27 42.50
C ARG A 5 34.19 1.04 41.30
N GLY A 6 35.50 1.32 41.25
CA GLY A 6 36.14 2.00 40.11
C GLY A 6 36.32 1.08 38.90
N PHE A 7 36.64 -0.21 39.14
CA PHE A 7 36.85 -1.18 38.08
C PHE A 7 35.53 -1.59 37.40
N ALA A 8 34.45 -1.71 38.17
CA ALA A 8 33.11 -1.96 37.63
C ALA A 8 32.62 -0.79 36.75
N ALA A 9 32.86 0.46 37.16
CA ALA A 9 32.48 1.63 36.36
C ALA A 9 33.27 1.76 35.06
N ILE A 10 34.59 1.51 35.09
CA ILE A 10 35.45 1.53 33.90
C ILE A 10 35.10 0.36 32.96
N PHE A 11 34.80 -0.82 33.49
CA PHE A 11 34.39 -1.98 32.69
C PHE A 11 32.99 -1.80 32.08
N LEU A 12 32.07 -1.10 32.77
CA LEU A 12 30.75 -0.75 32.23
C LEU A 12 30.86 0.34 31.16
N ILE A 13 31.73 1.33 31.33
CA ILE A 13 32.04 2.34 30.30
C ILE A 13 32.71 1.68 29.09
N PHE A 14 33.61 0.72 29.30
CA PHE A 14 34.27 -0.05 28.23
C PHE A 14 33.29 -0.98 27.50
N LEU A 15 32.34 -1.59 28.21
CA LEU A 15 31.24 -2.37 27.60
C LEU A 15 30.27 -1.47 26.82
N LEU A 16 29.96 -0.28 27.33
CA LEU A 16 29.14 0.72 26.63
C LEU A 16 29.86 1.30 25.39
N PHE A 17 31.18 1.45 25.43
CA PHE A 17 32.00 1.85 24.27
C PHE A 17 32.16 0.71 23.24
N ILE A 18 32.25 -0.55 23.68
CA ILE A 18 32.36 -1.71 22.77
C ILE A 18 30.99 -2.07 22.17
N GLN A 19 29.87 -1.83 22.86
CA GLN A 19 28.54 -1.96 22.26
C GLN A 19 28.26 -0.87 21.22
N THR A 20 28.74 0.37 21.42
CA THR A 20 28.59 1.44 20.43
C THR A 20 29.45 1.24 19.17
N PHE A 21 30.54 0.49 19.24
CA PHE A 21 31.37 0.13 18.06
C PHE A 21 30.98 -1.19 17.37
N LEU A 22 29.96 -1.91 17.86
CA LEU A 22 29.50 -3.18 17.28
C LEU A 22 28.16 -3.11 16.53
N THR A 23 27.54 -1.94 16.44
CA THR A 23 26.29 -1.73 15.70
C THR A 23 26.45 -0.66 14.63
N ALA A 24 26.88 -1.08 13.44
CA ALA A 24 26.59 -0.37 12.19
C ALA A 24 26.79 -1.33 11.00
N SER A 25 25.94 -2.35 10.91
CA SER A 25 25.37 -2.58 9.58
C SER A 25 24.40 -1.42 9.36
N ALA A 26 24.81 -0.43 8.57
CA ALA A 26 23.90 0.52 7.97
C ALA A 26 22.96 -0.27 7.06
N PHE A 27 21.93 -0.84 7.69
CA PHE A 27 20.66 -1.02 7.04
C PHE A 27 20.09 0.39 6.90
N VAL A 28 19.95 0.87 5.68
CA VAL A 28 18.83 1.78 5.39
C VAL A 28 17.63 0.87 5.15
N SER A 29 17.25 0.15 6.20
CA SER A 29 15.96 -0.51 6.34
C SER A 29 15.11 0.46 7.14
N ALA A 30 13.95 0.81 6.60
CA ALA A 30 13.06 1.87 7.09
C ALA A 30 12.43 1.63 8.48
N GLN A 31 13.08 0.93 9.43
CA GLN A 31 12.42 0.64 10.70
C GLN A 31 13.25 0.34 11.94
N ASP A 32 14.57 0.56 11.98
CA ASP A 32 15.27 0.52 13.28
C ASP A 32 16.51 1.41 13.30
N THR A 33 16.29 2.67 13.69
CA THR A 33 17.34 3.54 14.20
C THR A 33 16.87 4.12 15.53
N ASN A 34 17.70 3.92 16.55
CA ASN A 34 17.58 4.45 17.90
C ASN A 34 16.94 5.86 17.93
N GLN A 35 15.97 6.04 18.82
CA GLN A 35 15.07 7.19 18.95
C GLN A 35 15.71 8.57 19.23
N ASN A 36 17.03 8.75 19.11
CA ASN A 36 17.72 9.99 19.52
C ASN A 36 18.56 10.69 18.43
N GLU A 37 18.49 10.26 17.16
CA GLU A 37 18.97 11.08 16.05
C GLU A 37 17.79 11.40 15.13
N ASN A 38 17.52 12.69 14.90
CA ASN A 38 16.56 13.19 13.90
C ASN A 38 17.07 12.88 12.47
N VAL A 39 17.25 11.61 12.15
CA VAL A 39 17.59 11.16 10.79
C VAL A 39 16.31 11.21 9.98
N THR A 40 16.14 12.33 9.27
CA THR A 40 15.01 12.58 8.38
C THR A 40 15.30 11.94 7.02
N PHE A 41 14.51 10.95 6.63
CA PHE A 41 14.67 10.26 5.35
C PHE A 41 13.86 10.96 4.26
N PRO A 42 14.37 11.09 3.02
CA PRO A 42 13.57 11.58 1.90
C PRO A 42 12.36 10.68 1.61
N VAL A 43 11.36 11.20 0.89
CA VAL A 43 10.19 10.43 0.43
C VAL A 43 10.68 9.30 -0.47
N VAL A 44 10.24 8.07 -0.21
CA VAL A 44 10.65 6.89 -0.98
C VAL A 44 9.65 6.64 -2.09
N ILE A 45 10.13 6.32 -3.29
CA ILE A 45 9.33 6.10 -4.49
C ILE A 45 9.79 4.80 -5.15
N TRP A 46 8.86 3.87 -5.35
CA TRP A 46 9.11 2.59 -6.03
C TRP A 46 8.30 2.51 -7.32
N PRO A 47 8.95 2.41 -8.49
CA PRO A 47 8.27 2.07 -9.74
C PRO A 47 7.63 0.68 -9.67
N LEU A 48 6.42 0.58 -10.23
CA LEU A 48 5.63 -0.63 -10.27
C LEU A 48 5.21 -0.98 -11.70
N ASN A 49 5.20 -2.26 -12.02
CA ASN A 49 4.66 -2.73 -13.30
C ASN A 49 3.11 -2.72 -13.32
N GLY A 50 2.51 -3.07 -14.46
CA GLY A 50 1.05 -3.14 -14.64
C GLY A 50 0.29 -4.09 -13.70
N SER A 51 1.00 -4.97 -12.99
CA SER A 51 0.45 -5.85 -11.94
C SER A 51 0.74 -5.35 -10.52
N PHE A 52 1.13 -4.07 -10.38
CA PHE A 52 1.50 -3.42 -9.12
C PHE A 52 2.66 -4.09 -8.36
N LYS A 53 3.58 -4.74 -9.09
CA LYS A 53 4.78 -5.34 -8.49
C LYS A 53 5.95 -4.38 -8.66
N VAL A 54 6.75 -4.26 -7.61
CA VAL A 54 8.02 -3.52 -7.63
C VAL A 54 8.96 -4.14 -8.66
N ILE A 55 9.66 -3.27 -9.40
CA ILE A 55 10.60 -3.68 -10.44
C ILE A 55 11.99 -3.88 -9.81
N PRO A 56 12.63 -5.05 -9.99
CA PRO A 56 14.00 -5.25 -9.55
C PRO A 56 14.97 -4.48 -10.44
N TYR A 57 16.04 -3.94 -9.86
CA TYR A 57 17.06 -3.29 -10.67
C TYR A 57 17.88 -4.32 -11.45
N HIS A 58 17.86 -4.20 -12.79
CA HIS A 58 18.57 -5.12 -13.68
C HIS A 58 20.03 -4.71 -13.88
N VAL A 59 20.93 -5.64 -13.58
CA VAL A 59 22.36 -5.47 -13.76
C VAL A 59 22.86 -6.43 -14.85
N ASN A 60 23.59 -5.91 -15.84
CA ASN A 60 24.04 -6.69 -16.99
C ASN A 60 25.31 -7.52 -16.75
N GLY A 61 26.01 -7.31 -15.62
CA GLY A 61 27.28 -7.98 -15.33
C GLY A 61 27.51 -8.27 -13.85
N CYS A 62 28.70 -8.82 -13.57
CA CYS A 62 29.21 -9.08 -12.23
C CYS A 62 29.63 -7.75 -11.58
N VAL A 63 29.01 -7.36 -10.48
CA VAL A 63 29.19 -6.03 -9.86
C VAL A 63 29.73 -6.12 -8.45
N LEU A 64 30.65 -5.21 -8.09
CA LEU A 64 31.18 -5.07 -6.74
C LEU A 64 30.09 -4.50 -5.82
N TYR A 65 29.46 -5.35 -5.04
CA TYR A 65 28.38 -4.96 -4.13
C TYR A 65 28.90 -4.40 -2.80
N ARG A 66 29.99 -4.99 -2.27
CA ARG A 66 30.64 -4.53 -1.04
C ARG A 66 32.15 -4.61 -1.19
N GLU A 67 32.81 -3.49 -0.99
CA GLU A 67 34.27 -3.43 -0.98
C GLU A 67 34.82 -3.63 0.44
N ASN A 68 35.97 -4.30 0.53
CA ASN A 68 36.84 -4.34 1.70
C ASN A 68 36.16 -4.80 3.00
N ARG A 69 35.15 -5.68 2.90
CA ARG A 69 34.36 -6.13 4.04
C ARG A 69 35.23 -7.00 4.94
N THR A 70 35.35 -6.66 6.22
CA THR A 70 36.01 -7.53 7.20
C THR A 70 35.20 -8.79 7.41
N LEU A 71 35.79 -9.93 7.08
CA LEU A 71 35.17 -11.25 7.20
C LEU A 71 35.60 -11.94 8.49
N GLY A 72 36.86 -11.81 8.87
CA GLY A 72 37.42 -12.42 10.08
C GLY A 72 38.57 -11.60 10.64
N VAL A 73 38.76 -11.65 11.95
CA VAL A 73 39.84 -10.96 12.67
C VAL A 73 40.40 -11.89 13.74
N THR A 74 41.71 -11.90 13.88
CA THR A 74 42.42 -12.57 14.99
C THR A 74 43.48 -11.63 15.50
N ILE A 75 43.55 -11.42 16.82
CA ILE A 75 44.48 -10.47 17.45
C ILE A 75 45.16 -11.18 18.62
N ASN A 76 46.47 -11.01 18.77
CA ASN A 76 47.23 -11.37 19.96
C ASN A 76 48.16 -10.20 20.37
N SER A 77 49.03 -10.42 21.37
CA SER A 77 49.88 -9.38 21.95
C SER A 77 50.93 -8.79 20.98
N THR A 78 51.26 -9.48 19.89
CA THR A 78 52.32 -9.09 18.95
C THR A 78 51.87 -9.05 17.50
N SER A 79 50.61 -9.39 17.19
CA SER A 79 50.10 -9.44 15.83
C SER A 79 48.58 -9.32 15.72
N ALA A 80 48.12 -8.81 14.58
CA ALA A 80 46.74 -8.92 14.14
C ALA A 80 46.68 -9.48 12.72
N VAL A 81 45.80 -10.44 12.49
CA VAL A 81 45.45 -10.92 11.16
C VAL A 81 44.00 -10.53 10.85
N VAL A 82 43.78 -9.90 9.71
CA VAL A 82 42.46 -9.48 9.24
C VAL A 82 42.20 -10.09 7.88
N VAL A 83 41.08 -10.80 7.72
CA VAL A 83 40.60 -11.28 6.43
C VAL A 83 39.57 -10.29 5.91
N LYS A 84 39.84 -9.69 4.75
CA LYS A 84 38.92 -8.76 4.09
C LYS A 84 38.52 -9.27 2.71
N GLY A 85 37.28 -9.03 2.32
CA GLY A 85 36.73 -9.51 1.05
C GLY A 85 36.00 -8.44 0.27
N ASN A 86 36.27 -8.39 -1.04
CA ASN A 86 35.43 -7.72 -2.03
C ASN A 86 34.34 -8.71 -2.48
N ILE A 87 33.08 -8.32 -2.36
CA ILE A 87 31.93 -9.17 -2.67
C ILE A 87 31.33 -8.71 -3.99
N TYR A 88 31.38 -9.60 -4.98
CA TYR A 88 30.76 -9.42 -6.28
C TYR A 88 29.50 -10.28 -6.41
N VAL A 89 28.44 -9.69 -6.95
CA VAL A 89 27.15 -10.35 -7.19
C VAL A 89 26.80 -10.31 -8.68
N ASN A 90 25.81 -11.08 -9.08
CA ASN A 90 25.30 -11.22 -10.45
C ASN A 90 26.35 -11.78 -11.44
N CYS A 91 27.24 -12.63 -10.94
CA CYS A 91 28.34 -13.20 -11.70
C CYS A 91 27.91 -14.52 -12.37
N LYS A 92 27.31 -14.43 -13.57
CA LYS A 92 26.72 -15.57 -14.31
C LYS A 92 27.67 -16.74 -14.59
N ASN A 93 28.98 -16.48 -14.62
CA ASN A 93 30.02 -17.50 -14.87
C ASN A 93 30.36 -18.35 -13.63
N VAL A 94 29.67 -18.13 -12.51
CA VAL A 94 29.85 -18.87 -11.26
C VAL A 94 28.63 -19.74 -11.01
N THR A 95 28.79 -20.99 -10.56
CA THR A 95 27.64 -21.87 -10.27
C THR A 95 27.00 -21.59 -8.92
N ASP A 96 27.77 -21.14 -7.94
CA ASP A 96 27.29 -20.76 -6.60
C ASP A 96 28.15 -19.63 -6.01
N VAL A 97 29.32 -19.99 -5.46
CA VAL A 97 30.31 -19.06 -4.93
C VAL A 97 31.71 -19.48 -5.39
N SER A 98 32.44 -18.54 -5.98
CA SER A 98 33.87 -18.63 -6.25
C SER A 98 34.63 -17.67 -5.36
N ILE A 99 35.70 -18.13 -4.71
CA ILE A 99 36.53 -17.33 -3.80
C ILE A 99 37.95 -17.36 -4.32
N VAL A 100 38.55 -16.20 -4.49
CA VAL A 100 39.93 -16.01 -4.95
C VAL A 100 40.69 -15.26 -3.86
N VAL A 101 41.83 -15.79 -3.44
CA VAL A 101 42.76 -15.04 -2.58
C VAL A 101 43.55 -14.09 -3.47
N THR A 102 43.36 -12.79 -3.29
CA THR A 102 43.96 -11.76 -4.15
C THR A 102 45.30 -11.27 -3.65
N GLY A 103 45.62 -11.50 -2.38
CA GLY A 103 46.93 -11.17 -1.83
C GLY A 103 46.98 -11.16 -0.31
N GLU A 104 48.18 -10.96 0.21
CA GLU A 104 48.48 -10.84 1.63
C GLU A 104 49.42 -9.64 1.83
N ASN A 105 49.03 -8.71 2.71
CA ASN A 105 49.81 -7.52 3.03
C ASN A 105 50.14 -7.50 4.52
N SER A 106 51.42 -7.55 4.87
CA SER A 106 51.91 -7.51 6.25
C SER A 106 52.65 -6.21 6.54
N LYS A 107 52.30 -5.53 7.64
CA LYS A 107 52.95 -4.31 8.12
C LYS A 107 53.33 -4.47 9.59
N THR A 108 54.58 -4.20 9.95
CA THR A 108 55.07 -4.28 11.33
C THR A 108 55.42 -2.88 11.85
N GLU A 109 54.84 -2.50 12.98
CA GLU A 109 55.13 -1.24 13.68
C GLU A 109 55.23 -1.52 15.17
N ASN A 110 56.27 -1.00 15.86
CA ASN A 110 56.43 -1.11 17.32
C ASN A 110 56.24 -2.53 17.88
N ASN A 111 56.91 -3.53 17.28
CA ASN A 111 56.80 -4.97 17.63
C ASN A 111 55.39 -5.58 17.46
N TYR A 112 54.52 -4.91 16.70
CA TYR A 112 53.19 -5.38 16.38
C TYR A 112 53.04 -5.60 14.86
N THR A 113 52.74 -6.82 14.44
CA THR A 113 52.60 -7.17 13.02
C THR A 113 51.14 -7.30 12.61
N ARG A 114 50.68 -6.44 11.69
CA ARG A 114 49.36 -6.51 11.10
C ARG A 114 49.42 -7.14 9.71
N THR A 115 48.84 -8.33 9.57
CA THR A 115 48.66 -9.03 8.29
C THR A 115 47.22 -8.90 7.81
N THR A 116 47.03 -8.51 6.55
CA THR A 116 45.71 -8.44 5.92
C THR A 116 45.66 -9.39 4.73
N ILE A 117 44.78 -10.39 4.79
CA ILE A 117 44.50 -11.30 3.67
C ILE A 117 43.33 -10.73 2.89
N LEU A 118 43.53 -10.49 1.60
CA LEU A 118 42.54 -9.93 0.69
C LEU A 118 41.90 -11.04 -0.14
N LEU A 119 40.57 -11.04 -0.21
CA LEU A 119 39.77 -11.99 -0.97
C LEU A 119 38.89 -11.28 -1.99
N SER A 120 38.63 -11.93 -3.12
CA SER A 120 37.51 -11.60 -4.02
C SER A 120 36.52 -12.75 -4.04
N ILE A 121 35.27 -12.45 -3.70
CA ILE A 121 34.17 -13.41 -3.56
C ILE A 121 33.18 -13.12 -4.69
N TYR A 122 33.03 -14.04 -5.63
CA TYR A 122 32.13 -13.93 -6.77
C TYR A 122 30.93 -14.85 -6.57
N MET A 123 29.72 -14.31 -6.75
CA MET A 123 28.49 -15.04 -6.51
C MET A 123 27.54 -14.88 -7.70
N ASN A 124 26.89 -15.98 -8.11
CA ASN A 124 25.85 -15.95 -9.15
C ASN A 124 24.46 -15.62 -8.58
N THR A 125 24.47 -14.64 -7.71
CA THR A 125 23.32 -14.21 -6.94
C THR A 125 22.81 -12.91 -7.55
N PRO A 126 21.50 -12.74 -7.81
CA PRO A 126 20.97 -11.48 -8.33
C PRO A 126 21.31 -10.27 -7.45
N PHE A 127 21.43 -9.10 -8.07
CA PHE A 127 21.60 -7.85 -7.33
C PHE A 127 20.38 -7.62 -6.41
N PRO A 128 20.58 -7.34 -5.11
CA PRO A 128 19.48 -7.39 -4.14
C PRO A 128 18.63 -6.12 -4.05
N ALA A 129 18.95 -5.07 -4.82
CA ALA A 129 18.21 -3.81 -4.78
C ALA A 129 17.07 -3.78 -5.81
N VAL A 130 15.99 -3.09 -5.44
CA VAL A 130 14.90 -2.73 -6.35
C VAL A 130 15.17 -1.38 -7.00
N GLU A 131 14.45 -1.09 -8.07
CA GLU A 131 14.35 0.28 -8.58
C GLU A 131 13.68 1.14 -7.50
N GLU A 132 14.44 2.08 -6.95
CA GLU A 132 13.98 2.97 -5.90
C GLU A 132 14.56 4.35 -6.13
N LEU A 133 13.66 5.33 -6.14
CA LEU A 133 13.95 6.75 -6.19
C LEU A 133 13.63 7.37 -4.82
N ARG A 134 14.29 8.49 -4.54
CA ARG A 134 14.11 9.26 -3.31
C ARG A 134 13.95 10.72 -3.65
N SER A 135 12.95 11.37 -3.07
CA SER A 135 12.66 12.79 -3.27
C SER A 135 12.84 13.57 -1.98
N LYS A 136 13.60 14.67 -2.06
CA LYS A 136 13.67 15.68 -1.00
C LYS A 136 12.64 16.80 -1.17
N ASN A 137 11.78 16.71 -2.16
CA ASN A 137 10.76 17.71 -2.41
C ASN A 137 9.56 17.05 -3.11
N LEU A 138 8.59 16.63 -2.30
CA LEU A 138 7.26 16.22 -2.74
C LEU A 138 6.32 17.41 -2.58
N THR A 139 5.83 17.94 -3.70
CA THR A 139 4.83 18.99 -3.73
C THR A 139 3.48 18.43 -4.21
N ILE A 140 2.41 18.66 -3.44
CA ILE A 140 1.03 18.35 -3.84
C ILE A 140 0.26 19.67 -3.90
N GLU A 141 -0.27 20.03 -5.06
CA GLU A 141 -1.00 21.28 -5.28
C GLU A 141 -2.44 20.97 -5.69
N TYR A 142 -3.40 21.66 -5.09
CA TYR A 142 -4.83 21.57 -5.39
C TYR A 142 -5.30 22.88 -6.00
N ASP A 143 -5.46 22.94 -7.33
CA ASP A 143 -5.77 24.17 -8.09
C ASP A 143 -7.19 24.13 -8.67
N TYR A 144 -7.98 25.19 -8.46
CA TYR A 144 -9.32 25.27 -9.02
C TYR A 144 -9.26 25.33 -10.54
N TYR A 145 -9.95 24.41 -11.22
CA TYR A 145 -10.01 24.38 -12.68
C TYR A 145 -11.33 24.99 -13.19
N ASN A 146 -12.47 24.53 -12.68
CA ASN A 146 -13.79 25.10 -12.91
C ASN A 146 -14.79 24.63 -11.84
N GLU A 147 -16.07 24.94 -12.01
CA GLU A 147 -17.13 24.63 -11.03
C GLU A 147 -17.28 23.13 -10.70
N SER A 148 -16.94 22.24 -11.63
CA SER A 148 -17.10 20.79 -11.44
C SER A 148 -15.78 20.07 -11.21
N TYR A 149 -14.65 20.68 -11.56
CA TYR A 149 -13.35 20.01 -11.56
C TYR A 149 -12.27 20.80 -10.83
N ALA A 150 -11.44 20.05 -10.10
CA ALA A 150 -10.18 20.48 -9.53
C ALA A 150 -9.00 19.85 -10.29
N LEU A 151 -7.87 20.54 -10.30
CA LEU A 151 -6.61 20.03 -10.82
C LEU A 151 -5.67 19.73 -9.64
N VAL A 152 -5.37 18.45 -9.42
CA VAL A 152 -4.41 18.03 -8.40
C VAL A 152 -3.08 17.69 -9.07
N LYS A 153 -2.02 18.42 -8.72
CA LYS A 153 -0.67 18.21 -9.25
C LYS A 153 0.22 17.58 -8.20
N VAL A 154 0.91 16.51 -8.55
CA VAL A 154 1.89 15.85 -7.69
C VAL A 154 3.25 15.94 -8.37
N THR A 155 4.20 16.60 -7.71
CA THR A 155 5.55 16.81 -8.22
C THR A 155 6.57 16.22 -7.25
N PHE A 156 7.40 15.31 -7.75
CA PHE A 156 8.61 14.85 -7.08
C PHE A 156 9.81 15.47 -7.76
N SER A 157 10.53 16.35 -7.07
CA SER A 157 11.72 17.02 -7.61
C SER A 157 12.97 16.68 -6.79
N ASN A 158 14.14 16.93 -7.39
CA ASN A 158 15.43 16.53 -6.84
C ASN A 158 15.50 15.02 -6.56
N LEU A 159 15.06 14.22 -7.53
CA LEU A 159 15.11 12.77 -7.42
C LEU A 159 16.55 12.27 -7.37
N THR A 160 16.80 11.33 -6.46
CA THR A 160 18.05 10.58 -6.35
C THR A 160 17.76 9.09 -6.35
N VAL A 161 18.70 8.28 -6.85
CA VAL A 161 18.58 6.81 -6.70
C VAL A 161 18.80 6.36 -5.27
N SER A 162 18.33 5.16 -4.95
CA SER A 162 18.54 4.55 -3.63
C SER A 162 20.03 4.44 -3.27
N PRO A 163 20.37 4.48 -1.97
CA PRO A 163 21.76 4.32 -1.53
C PRO A 163 22.42 3.04 -2.01
N ASP A 164 21.69 1.93 -2.09
CA ASP A 164 22.25 0.66 -2.55
C ASP A 164 22.67 0.71 -4.02
N ILE A 165 21.93 1.40 -4.88
CA ILE A 165 22.33 1.63 -6.28
C ILE A 165 23.46 2.66 -6.32
N GLY A 166 23.27 3.80 -5.65
CA GLY A 166 24.22 4.91 -5.72
C GLY A 166 25.61 4.58 -5.20
N TRP A 167 25.73 3.78 -4.13
CA TRP A 167 27.02 3.33 -3.63
C TRP A 167 27.70 2.29 -4.52
N VAL A 168 26.93 1.43 -5.20
CA VAL A 168 27.48 0.35 -6.03
C VAL A 168 27.94 0.86 -7.39
N PHE A 169 27.21 1.80 -7.97
CA PHE A 169 27.47 2.33 -9.31
C PHE A 169 28.12 3.73 -9.29
N GLY A 170 28.34 4.31 -8.10
CA GLY A 170 29.11 5.54 -7.91
C GLY A 170 28.36 6.83 -8.22
N SER A 171 27.04 6.79 -8.38
CA SER A 171 26.24 7.97 -8.68
C SER A 171 24.83 7.92 -8.10
N PHE A 172 24.42 9.03 -7.49
CA PHE A 172 23.06 9.23 -7.00
C PHE A 172 22.14 9.90 -8.02
N ASP A 173 22.66 10.29 -9.18
CA ASP A 173 21.92 11.00 -10.22
C ASP A 173 21.12 10.00 -11.08
N PRO A 174 19.77 10.05 -11.05
CA PRO A 174 18.92 9.10 -11.78
C PRO A 174 19.14 9.16 -13.31
N SER A 175 19.56 10.29 -13.86
CA SER A 175 19.78 10.43 -15.30
C SER A 175 20.90 9.54 -15.84
N GLN A 176 21.85 9.13 -15.00
CA GLN A 176 22.90 8.18 -15.40
C GLN A 176 22.37 6.76 -15.63
N TYR A 177 21.17 6.48 -15.15
CA TYR A 177 20.48 5.20 -15.30
C TYR A 177 19.32 5.27 -16.30
N GLY A 178 19.17 6.41 -17.00
CA GLY A 178 18.04 6.67 -17.91
C GLY A 178 16.74 7.05 -17.19
N TRP A 179 16.81 7.34 -15.89
CA TRP A 179 15.63 7.66 -15.07
C TRP A 179 15.44 9.18 -14.89
N PRO A 180 14.20 9.63 -14.63
CA PRO A 180 13.90 11.05 -14.49
C PRO A 180 14.53 11.66 -13.23
N ARG A 181 14.95 12.93 -13.34
CA ARG A 181 15.31 13.78 -12.18
C ARG A 181 14.10 14.41 -11.49
N GLU A 182 12.96 14.42 -12.18
CA GLU A 182 11.71 14.97 -11.70
C GLU A 182 10.53 14.19 -12.30
N ILE A 183 9.50 13.93 -11.49
CA ILE A 183 8.24 13.34 -11.93
C ILE A 183 7.12 14.33 -11.64
N LYS A 184 6.38 14.74 -12.68
CA LYS A 184 5.23 15.65 -12.60
C LYS A 184 3.97 14.96 -13.10
N LEU A 185 3.01 14.76 -12.21
CA LEU A 185 1.72 14.15 -12.54
C LEU A 185 0.61 15.14 -12.28
N SER A 186 -0.39 15.19 -13.17
CA SER A 186 -1.53 16.10 -13.06
C SER A 186 -2.83 15.31 -13.20
N PHE A 187 -3.75 15.51 -12.27
CA PHE A 187 -5.02 14.80 -12.20
C PHE A 187 -6.17 15.80 -12.26
N LEU A 188 -7.08 15.60 -13.21
CA LEU A 188 -8.36 16.31 -13.23
C LEU A 188 -9.36 15.51 -12.41
N VAL A 189 -9.86 16.07 -11.31
CA VAL A 189 -10.74 15.39 -10.35
C VAL A 189 -12.09 16.08 -10.34
N ASN A 190 -13.17 15.33 -10.53
CA ASN A 190 -14.53 15.83 -10.37
C ASN A 190 -14.83 16.04 -8.87
N MET A 191 -15.24 17.25 -8.50
CA MET A 191 -15.44 17.63 -7.10
C MET A 191 -16.74 17.08 -6.49
N ASP A 192 -17.68 16.62 -7.30
CA ASP A 192 -18.97 16.07 -6.84
C ASP A 192 -18.87 14.59 -6.49
N ASN A 193 -18.12 13.81 -7.29
CA ASN A 193 -18.05 12.35 -7.14
C ASN A 193 -16.64 11.78 -6.91
N GLY A 194 -15.58 12.59 -7.05
CA GLY A 194 -14.19 12.17 -6.88
C GLY A 194 -13.57 11.43 -8.08
N ASP A 195 -14.34 11.21 -9.16
CA ASP A 195 -13.84 10.57 -10.37
C ASP A 195 -12.71 11.40 -10.98
N SER A 196 -11.62 10.73 -11.32
CA SER A 196 -10.41 11.41 -11.73
C SER A 196 -9.78 10.84 -12.99
N TYR A 197 -9.01 11.72 -13.63
CA TYR A 197 -8.34 11.46 -14.89
C TYR A 197 -6.89 11.95 -14.80
N LEU A 198 -5.93 11.07 -15.07
CA LEU A 198 -4.56 11.48 -15.32
C LEU A 198 -4.52 12.28 -16.64
N ILE A 199 -3.94 13.47 -16.60
CA ILE A 199 -3.67 14.30 -17.78
C ILE A 199 -2.29 13.95 -18.31
N ASP A 200 -2.24 13.52 -19.57
CA ASP A 200 -1.01 13.10 -20.25
C ASP A 200 -0.96 13.68 -21.66
N ASN A 201 -0.21 14.77 -21.84
CA ASN A 201 0.07 15.42 -23.13
C ASN A 201 -1.15 15.52 -24.07
N GLY A 202 -2.24 16.13 -23.58
CA GLY A 202 -3.46 16.35 -24.36
C GLY A 202 -4.47 15.20 -24.32
N SER A 203 -4.12 14.07 -23.71
CA SER A 203 -5.04 12.95 -23.43
C SER A 203 -5.45 12.91 -21.95
N LYS A 204 -6.62 12.31 -21.68
CA LYS A 204 -7.12 12.05 -20.33
C LYS A 204 -7.30 10.54 -20.17
N ARG A 205 -6.70 9.96 -19.13
CA ARG A 205 -6.86 8.53 -18.77
C ARG A 205 -7.64 8.43 -17.47
N TYR A 206 -8.80 7.76 -17.50
CA TYR A 206 -9.61 7.55 -16.29
C TYR A 206 -8.87 6.67 -15.29
N VAL A 207 -8.88 7.07 -14.02
CA VAL A 207 -8.19 6.34 -12.93
C VAL A 207 -9.11 6.01 -11.76
N GLY A 208 -10.37 6.44 -11.79
CA GLY A 208 -11.35 6.20 -10.72
C GLY A 208 -11.36 7.27 -9.63
N ALA A 209 -11.85 6.92 -8.45
CA ALA A 209 -11.97 7.83 -7.31
C ALA A 209 -10.58 8.17 -6.72
N PHE A 210 -10.19 9.44 -6.75
CA PHE A 210 -8.81 9.83 -6.43
C PHE A 210 -8.54 9.84 -4.91
N PRO A 211 -7.59 9.05 -4.37
CA PRO A 211 -7.36 8.97 -2.93
C PRO A 211 -6.87 10.26 -2.28
N LEU A 212 -6.28 11.19 -3.06
CA LEU A 212 -5.79 12.48 -2.55
C LEU A 212 -6.86 13.58 -2.57
N LEU A 213 -8.03 13.35 -3.21
CA LEU A 213 -9.16 14.28 -3.22
C LEU A 213 -10.48 13.53 -3.42
N MET A 214 -11.26 13.40 -2.35
CA MET A 214 -12.62 12.84 -2.37
C MET A 214 -13.62 13.85 -1.78
N PRO A 215 -14.86 13.93 -2.32
CA PRO A 215 -15.90 14.80 -1.77
C PRO A 215 -16.22 14.51 -0.29
N GLN A 216 -16.06 13.27 0.14
CA GLN A 216 -16.33 12.77 1.50
C GLN A 216 -15.24 13.13 2.51
N PHE A 217 -14.20 13.86 2.10
CA PHE A 217 -13.33 14.55 3.06
C PHE A 217 -14.06 15.66 3.80
N ASP A 218 -15.14 16.19 3.23
CA ASP A 218 -16.14 16.98 3.95
C ASP A 218 -17.09 16.05 4.72
N ILE A 219 -17.23 16.27 6.03
CA ILE A 219 -18.05 15.42 6.90
C ILE A 219 -19.55 15.48 6.58
N ALA A 220 -20.07 16.61 6.11
CA ALA A 220 -21.47 16.70 5.72
C ALA A 220 -21.73 15.83 4.49
N ASN A 221 -20.81 15.86 3.51
CA ASN A 221 -20.87 14.95 2.35
C ASN A 221 -20.72 13.48 2.75
N TYR A 222 -19.85 13.16 3.71
CA TYR A 222 -19.71 11.80 4.26
C TYR A 222 -21.03 11.32 4.89
N LEU A 223 -21.62 12.09 5.80
CA LEU A 223 -22.86 11.73 6.48
C LEU A 223 -24.04 11.65 5.49
N ASN A 224 -24.12 12.56 4.52
CA ASN A 224 -25.12 12.49 3.45
C ASN A 224 -24.95 11.26 2.56
N SER A 225 -23.70 10.81 2.35
CA SER A 225 -23.43 9.55 1.64
C SER A 225 -23.94 8.36 2.44
N ALA A 226 -23.79 8.36 3.77
CA ALA A 226 -24.35 7.32 4.64
C ALA A 226 -25.89 7.25 4.54
N VAL A 227 -26.58 8.40 4.49
CA VAL A 227 -28.05 8.44 4.27
C VAL A 227 -28.43 7.81 2.92
N LYS A 228 -27.72 8.18 1.83
CA LYS A 228 -27.94 7.60 0.50
C LYS A 228 -27.68 6.10 0.48
N ASN A 229 -26.62 5.64 1.15
CA ASN A 229 -26.28 4.22 1.26
C ASN A 229 -27.32 3.44 2.06
N ALA A 230 -27.85 4.00 3.16
CA ALA A 230 -28.94 3.40 3.93
C ALA A 230 -30.20 3.22 3.07
N GLN A 231 -30.57 4.26 2.30
CA GLN A 231 -31.69 4.19 1.37
C GLN A 231 -31.49 3.11 0.30
N ALA A 232 -30.28 3.04 -0.29
CA ALA A 232 -29.93 2.04 -1.28
C ALA A 232 -29.96 0.62 -0.69
N PHE A 233 -29.49 0.44 0.55
CA PHE A 233 -29.54 -0.83 1.27
C PHE A 233 -30.98 -1.30 1.48
N VAL A 234 -31.87 -0.43 1.98
CA VAL A 234 -33.29 -0.74 2.17
C VAL A 234 -33.95 -1.15 0.86
N ARG A 235 -33.71 -0.38 -0.22
CA ARG A 235 -34.23 -0.71 -1.54
C ARG A 235 -33.71 -2.07 -2.03
N GLN A 236 -32.43 -2.37 -1.86
CA GLN A 236 -31.85 -3.64 -2.26
C GLN A 236 -32.47 -4.82 -1.53
N VAL A 237 -32.70 -4.71 -0.21
CA VAL A 237 -33.33 -5.78 0.59
C VAL A 237 -34.80 -5.97 0.18
N LYS A 238 -35.51 -4.89 -0.16
CA LYS A 238 -36.88 -4.96 -0.69
C LYS A 238 -36.95 -5.68 -2.03
N GLU A 239 -36.01 -5.38 -2.93
CA GLU A 239 -35.91 -6.00 -4.25
C GLU A 239 -35.41 -7.46 -4.18
N ASN A 240 -34.54 -7.78 -3.21
CA ASN A 240 -33.99 -9.11 -2.99
C ASN A 240 -33.97 -9.51 -1.50
N PRO A 241 -35.14 -9.93 -0.96
CA PRO A 241 -35.28 -10.39 0.44
C PRO A 241 -34.34 -11.53 0.83
N TRP A 242 -33.92 -12.34 -0.16
CA TRP A 242 -33.13 -13.55 0.03
C TRP A 242 -31.78 -13.29 0.73
N VAL A 243 -31.23 -12.08 0.58
CA VAL A 243 -30.01 -11.66 1.29
C VAL A 243 -30.18 -11.76 2.80
N ILE A 244 -31.33 -11.33 3.33
CA ILE A 244 -31.65 -11.41 4.76
C ILE A 244 -32.11 -12.82 5.13
N GLU A 245 -33.00 -13.42 4.33
CA GLU A 245 -33.54 -14.76 4.61
C GLU A 245 -32.44 -15.83 4.72
N SER A 246 -31.40 -15.75 3.90
CA SER A 246 -30.26 -16.67 3.96
C SER A 246 -29.51 -16.58 5.30
N ILE A 247 -29.34 -15.38 5.85
CA ILE A 247 -28.69 -15.14 7.14
C ILE A 247 -29.58 -15.66 8.27
N ILE A 248 -30.89 -15.38 8.19
CA ILE A 248 -31.87 -15.88 9.18
C ILE A 248 -31.92 -17.40 9.18
N ASN A 249 -31.96 -18.05 8.01
CA ASN A 249 -31.95 -19.50 7.91
C ASN A 249 -30.65 -20.10 8.45
N LYS A 250 -29.50 -19.47 8.18
CA LYS A 250 -28.22 -19.87 8.76
C LYS A 250 -28.26 -19.79 10.30
N ALA A 251 -28.80 -18.70 10.85
CA ALA A 251 -28.97 -18.54 12.29
C ALA A 251 -29.92 -19.59 12.89
N LYS A 252 -31.06 -19.89 12.23
CA LYS A 252 -32.00 -20.95 12.65
C LYS A 252 -31.36 -22.34 12.61
N MET A 253 -30.53 -22.64 11.62
CA MET A 253 -29.81 -23.92 11.55
C MET A 253 -28.77 -24.06 12.69
N SER A 254 -28.23 -22.96 13.19
CA SER A 254 -27.34 -22.96 14.37
C SER A 254 -28.08 -23.21 15.70
N TYR A 255 -29.41 -23.11 15.73
CA TYR A 255 -30.27 -23.28 16.91
C TYR A 255 -30.13 -24.67 17.56
N GLY A 256 -29.73 -25.68 16.81
CA GLY A 256 -29.48 -27.03 17.32
C GLY A 256 -28.19 -27.22 18.13
N SER A 257 -27.33 -26.20 18.27
CA SER A 257 -25.98 -26.39 18.85
C SER A 257 -25.47 -25.32 19.82
N ASN A 258 -25.88 -24.04 19.75
CA ASN A 258 -25.50 -23.01 20.73
C ASN A 258 -26.24 -21.66 20.52
N ILE A 259 -26.91 -21.11 21.55
CA ILE A 259 -27.51 -19.76 21.50
C ILE A 259 -26.47 -18.67 21.19
N SER A 260 -25.23 -18.85 21.66
CA SER A 260 -24.10 -17.95 21.36
C SER A 260 -23.80 -17.86 19.86
N MET A 261 -23.97 -18.95 19.10
CA MET A 261 -23.74 -18.95 17.65
C MET A 261 -24.80 -18.13 16.89
N ILE A 262 -26.05 -18.15 17.34
CA ILE A 262 -27.12 -17.32 16.76
C ILE A 262 -26.76 -15.84 16.91
N SER A 263 -26.45 -15.43 18.14
CA SER A 263 -26.06 -14.05 18.44
C SER A 263 -24.86 -13.61 17.62
N THR A 264 -23.88 -14.51 17.43
CA THR A 264 -22.70 -14.25 16.60
C THR A 264 -23.06 -14.04 15.13
N VAL A 265 -23.91 -14.90 14.55
CA VAL A 265 -24.32 -14.77 13.14
C VAL A 265 -25.08 -13.47 12.90
N ILE A 266 -26.04 -13.14 13.77
CA ILE A 266 -26.82 -11.91 13.67
C ILE A 266 -25.94 -10.68 13.88
N SER A 267 -25.13 -10.65 14.95
CA SER A 267 -24.26 -9.50 15.25
C SER A 267 -23.25 -9.25 14.14
N ASN A 268 -22.64 -10.30 13.57
CA ASN A 268 -21.70 -10.15 12.44
C ASN A 268 -22.40 -9.61 11.18
N ALA A 269 -23.62 -10.07 10.90
CA ALA A 269 -24.41 -9.53 9.79
C ALA A 269 -24.77 -8.05 10.01
N THR A 270 -25.22 -7.71 11.21
CA THR A 270 -25.53 -6.32 11.60
C THR A 270 -24.29 -5.43 11.47
N LEU A 271 -23.13 -5.84 12.01
CA LEU A 271 -21.87 -5.10 11.87
C LEU A 271 -21.51 -4.87 10.39
N ASN A 272 -21.63 -5.90 9.56
CA ASN A 272 -21.35 -5.79 8.12
C ASN A 272 -22.31 -4.81 7.43
N PHE A 273 -23.59 -4.79 7.79
CA PHE A 273 -24.57 -3.84 7.23
C PHE A 273 -24.33 -2.41 7.71
N THR A 274 -24.09 -2.19 9.01
CA THR A 274 -23.69 -0.88 9.55
C THR A 274 -22.47 -0.35 8.83
N HIS A 275 -21.43 -1.19 8.71
CA HIS A 275 -20.21 -0.85 8.00
C HIS A 275 -20.48 -0.51 6.53
N ARG A 276 -21.31 -1.27 5.82
CA ARG A 276 -21.67 -1.00 4.42
C ARG A 276 -22.41 0.32 4.23
N ILE A 277 -23.20 0.75 5.21
CA ILE A 277 -23.93 2.02 5.15
C ILE A 277 -22.96 3.19 5.37
N PHE A 278 -22.09 3.11 6.37
CA PHE A 278 -21.17 4.20 6.73
C PHE A 278 -19.88 4.24 5.90
N SER A 279 -19.49 3.14 5.29
CA SER A 279 -18.30 3.08 4.45
C SER A 279 -18.64 3.54 3.04
N VAL A 280 -17.85 4.49 2.53
CA VAL A 280 -17.98 4.93 1.14
C VAL A 280 -17.00 4.14 0.28
N GLU A 281 -17.56 3.30 -0.58
CA GLU A 281 -16.80 2.46 -1.51
C GLU A 281 -16.60 3.18 -2.85
N GLY A 282 -15.41 3.05 -3.41
CA GLY A 282 -15.05 3.54 -4.74
C GLY A 282 -14.12 2.57 -5.44
N ILE A 283 -13.73 2.88 -6.67
CA ILE A 283 -12.71 2.13 -7.41
C ILE A 283 -11.61 3.10 -7.81
N TYR A 284 -10.36 2.78 -7.51
CA TYR A 284 -9.17 3.52 -7.91
C TYR A 284 -8.17 2.57 -8.56
N LEU A 285 -7.77 2.83 -9.80
CA LEU A 285 -6.87 1.97 -10.59
C LEU A 285 -7.34 0.50 -10.65
N GLY A 286 -8.66 0.28 -10.69
CA GLY A 286 -9.25 -1.06 -10.68
C GLY A 286 -9.25 -1.75 -9.32
N LEU A 287 -8.75 -1.10 -8.27
CA LEU A 287 -8.76 -1.58 -6.89
C LEU A 287 -9.93 -0.94 -6.15
N PRO A 288 -10.71 -1.69 -5.37
CA PRO A 288 -11.73 -1.07 -4.54
C PRO A 288 -11.04 -0.20 -3.49
N ILE A 289 -11.59 0.97 -3.21
CA ILE A 289 -11.16 1.83 -2.13
C ILE A 289 -12.33 2.03 -1.18
N LYS A 290 -11.99 2.32 0.06
CA LYS A 290 -12.92 2.47 1.15
C LYS A 290 -12.52 3.65 1.99
N LEU A 291 -13.41 4.63 2.08
CA LEU A 291 -13.26 5.74 3.01
C LEU A 291 -13.96 5.39 4.32
N VAL A 292 -13.26 5.62 5.43
CA VAL A 292 -13.84 5.51 6.78
C VAL A 292 -13.51 6.74 7.61
N ALA A 293 -14.39 7.03 8.57
CA ALA A 293 -14.08 7.94 9.65
C ALA A 293 -12.95 7.36 10.51
N GLY A 294 -11.87 8.11 10.66
CA GLY A 294 -10.72 7.78 11.49
C GLY A 294 -10.53 8.82 12.58
N GLY A 295 -11.26 8.69 13.69
CA GLY A 295 -11.17 9.58 14.86
C GLY A 295 -11.43 11.06 14.50
N ASN A 296 -10.37 11.80 14.21
CA ASN A 296 -10.39 13.25 13.94
C ASN A 296 -10.36 13.61 12.44
N GLY A 297 -10.61 12.67 11.53
CA GLY A 297 -10.63 12.92 10.09
C GLY A 297 -11.13 11.73 9.30
N SER A 298 -10.98 11.79 7.98
CA SER A 298 -11.27 10.69 7.07
C SER A 298 -9.98 10.13 6.49
N SER A 299 -9.95 8.82 6.30
CA SER A 299 -8.85 8.13 5.63
C SER A 299 -9.37 7.21 4.55
N VAL A 300 -8.65 7.19 3.43
CA VAL A 300 -8.92 6.28 2.32
C VAL A 300 -8.04 5.05 2.48
N TYR A 301 -8.67 3.88 2.44
CA TYR A 301 -8.02 2.58 2.46
C TYR A 301 -8.29 1.83 1.17
N ALA A 302 -7.26 1.26 0.54
CA ALA A 302 -7.46 0.21 -0.47
C ALA A 302 -7.06 -1.15 0.11
N PRO A 303 -7.71 -2.27 -0.26
CA PRO A 303 -7.19 -3.58 0.05
C PRO A 303 -5.79 -3.71 -0.50
N ALA A 304 -5.02 -4.54 0.19
CA ALA A 304 -3.64 -4.68 -0.12
C ALA A 304 -3.45 -5.23 -1.52
N VAL A 305 -2.70 -4.49 -2.33
CA VAL A 305 -2.16 -5.06 -3.55
C VAL A 305 -1.02 -5.96 -3.15
N ASN A 306 -0.90 -7.10 -3.82
CA ASN A 306 0.15 -8.05 -3.54
C ASN A 306 1.50 -7.49 -4.02
N PHE A 307 2.09 -6.62 -3.19
CA PHE A 307 3.44 -6.06 -3.33
C PHE A 307 4.53 -7.11 -3.05
N SER A 308 4.17 -8.40 -2.91
CA SER A 308 5.17 -9.44 -2.78
C SER A 308 5.94 -9.58 -4.09
N MET A 309 7.08 -8.91 -4.13
CA MET A 309 8.23 -9.55 -4.69
C MET A 309 8.82 -10.40 -3.57
N ILE A 310 8.80 -11.73 -3.76
CA ILE A 310 9.85 -12.56 -3.16
C ILE A 310 11.11 -12.10 -3.87
N LEU A 311 11.78 -11.11 -3.29
CA LEU A 311 13.06 -10.66 -3.81
C LEU A 311 13.96 -11.90 -3.86
N PRO A 312 14.68 -12.13 -4.97
CA PRO A 312 15.64 -13.21 -5.00
C PRO A 312 16.61 -13.03 -3.83
N LYS A 313 16.60 -14.02 -2.93
CA LYS A 313 17.57 -14.17 -1.84
C LYS A 313 18.98 -13.98 -2.42
N PRO A 314 19.98 -13.38 -1.73
CA PRO A 314 20.11 -13.01 -0.31
C PRO A 314 20.74 -11.62 -0.04
N TRP A 315 20.69 -11.18 1.22
CA TRP A 315 21.83 -10.44 1.78
C TRP A 315 22.88 -11.47 2.21
N VAL A 316 24.10 -11.34 1.69
CA VAL A 316 25.25 -12.08 2.19
C VAL A 316 25.64 -11.44 3.50
N ASN A 317 24.97 -11.85 4.58
CA ASN A 317 25.48 -11.53 5.90
C ASN A 317 26.70 -12.42 6.10
N ILE A 318 27.88 -11.92 5.78
CA ILE A 318 29.09 -12.51 6.33
C ILE A 318 29.07 -12.11 7.79
N SER A 319 28.30 -12.85 8.58
CA SER A 319 28.13 -12.67 10.01
C SER A 319 29.37 -13.21 10.71
N ARG A 320 30.53 -12.71 10.27
CA ARG A 320 31.88 -12.99 10.72
C ARG A 320 32.26 -14.49 10.66
N ILE A 321 33.46 -14.78 10.22
CA ILE A 321 34.12 -16.05 10.53
C ILE A 321 34.40 -15.96 12.05
N HIS A 322 33.48 -16.45 12.86
CA HIS A 322 33.50 -16.37 14.33
C HIS A 322 33.55 -17.78 14.92
N SER A 323 34.75 -18.38 14.93
CA SER A 323 35.01 -19.59 15.71
C SER A 323 36.53 -19.84 15.85
N ASN A 324 36.91 -20.71 16.80
CA ASN A 324 38.26 -21.29 16.89
C ASN A 324 38.72 -21.94 15.56
N GLU A 325 37.78 -22.32 14.69
CA GLU A 325 38.09 -22.84 13.35
C GLU A 325 38.61 -21.74 12.43
N THR A 326 38.18 -20.50 12.60
CA THR A 326 38.70 -19.33 11.86
C THR A 326 40.18 -19.15 12.11
N VAL A 327 40.57 -19.19 13.39
CA VAL A 327 41.97 -19.06 13.81
C VAL A 327 42.79 -20.21 13.23
N LYS A 328 42.28 -21.45 13.32
CA LYS A 328 42.95 -22.63 12.74
C LYS A 328 43.14 -22.51 11.23
N VAL A 329 42.12 -22.05 10.51
CA VAL A 329 42.15 -21.92 9.05
C VAL A 329 43.07 -20.79 8.59
N ILE A 330 43.03 -19.64 9.25
CA ILE A 330 43.95 -18.52 8.98
C ILE A 330 45.39 -18.94 9.28
N LEU A 331 45.64 -19.57 10.44
CA LEU A 331 46.97 -20.06 10.79
C LEU A 331 47.47 -21.14 9.81
N LYS A 332 46.58 -22.03 9.35
CA LYS A 332 46.93 -23.03 8.33
C LYS A 332 47.37 -22.33 7.04
N TYR A 333 46.58 -21.38 6.56
CA TYR A 333 46.91 -20.59 5.36
C TYR A 333 48.26 -19.88 5.51
N ILE A 334 48.50 -19.15 6.60
CA ILE A 334 49.77 -18.44 6.84
C ILE A 334 50.97 -19.40 6.89
N LYS A 335 50.80 -20.58 7.51
CA LYS A 335 51.90 -21.55 7.67
C LYS A 335 52.22 -22.33 6.40
N THR A 336 51.22 -22.64 5.57
CA THR A 336 51.37 -23.59 4.47
C THR A 336 51.11 -22.99 3.08
N GLY A 337 50.62 -21.76 2.99
CA GLY A 337 50.15 -21.15 1.74
C GLY A 337 48.89 -21.82 1.16
N ASP A 338 48.25 -22.74 1.90
CA ASP A 338 47.13 -23.53 1.41
C ASP A 338 45.83 -22.71 1.43
N ALA A 339 45.50 -22.13 0.28
CA ALA A 339 44.27 -21.36 0.08
C ALA A 339 42.99 -22.22 0.06
N SER A 340 43.08 -23.56 -0.05
CA SER A 340 41.88 -24.41 -0.16
C SER A 340 41.04 -24.37 1.12
N ALA A 341 41.67 -24.56 2.29
CA ALA A 341 41.00 -24.54 3.59
C ALA A 341 40.36 -23.18 3.91
N LEU A 342 41.02 -22.08 3.52
CA LEU A 342 40.49 -20.72 3.70
C LEU A 342 39.26 -20.48 2.83
N ARG A 343 39.31 -20.89 1.56
CA ARG A 343 38.17 -20.77 0.64
C ARG A 343 36.98 -21.61 1.10
N ASP A 344 37.22 -22.84 1.56
CA ASP A 344 36.16 -23.72 2.06
C ASP A 344 35.52 -23.17 3.35
N ALA A 345 36.31 -22.63 4.27
CA ALA A 345 35.80 -21.99 5.47
C ALA A 345 34.92 -20.79 5.14
N VAL A 346 35.40 -19.88 4.27
CA VAL A 346 34.63 -18.71 3.84
C VAL A 346 33.35 -19.15 3.11
N ARG A 347 33.41 -20.16 2.24
CA ARG A 347 32.22 -20.69 1.54
C ARG A 347 31.14 -21.16 2.52
N ARG A 348 31.52 -21.85 3.60
CA ARG A 348 30.59 -22.31 4.65
C ARG A 348 30.04 -21.16 5.51
N THR A 349 30.78 -20.06 5.64
CA THR A 349 30.42 -18.90 6.46
C THR A 349 29.61 -17.83 5.71
N LEU A 350 29.54 -17.87 4.38
CA LEU A 350 28.65 -17.01 3.59
C LEU A 350 27.19 -17.37 3.92
N TYR A 351 26.69 -16.85 5.05
CA TYR A 351 25.33 -17.04 5.51
C TYR A 351 24.43 -16.28 4.55
N ARG A 352 23.72 -17.04 3.69
CA ARG A 352 22.58 -16.51 2.95
C ARG A 352 21.48 -16.23 3.97
N LYS A 353 21.50 -15.04 4.59
CA LYS A 353 20.37 -14.62 5.42
C LYS A 353 19.21 -14.42 4.47
N ASN A 354 18.12 -15.15 4.70
CA ASN A 354 16.81 -14.78 4.19
C ASN A 354 16.46 -13.47 4.88
N MET A 355 16.93 -12.36 4.34
CA MET A 355 16.47 -11.06 4.71
C MET A 355 15.45 -10.67 3.66
N TYR A 356 14.20 -10.71 4.09
CA TYR A 356 13.20 -9.84 3.54
C TYR A 356 13.78 -8.43 3.69
N LEU A 357 13.82 -7.63 2.60
CA LEU A 357 13.81 -6.18 2.78
C LEU A 357 12.70 -5.85 3.79
N PRO A 358 12.79 -4.74 4.57
CA PRO A 358 11.67 -4.30 5.40
C PRO A 358 10.38 -4.51 4.62
N GLY A 359 9.53 -5.37 5.17
CA GLY A 359 8.65 -6.19 4.36
C GLY A 359 7.74 -5.37 3.48
N LEU A 360 8.08 -5.22 2.20
CA LEU A 360 7.06 -5.11 1.15
C LEU A 360 6.17 -6.38 1.12
N SER A 361 6.54 -7.41 1.90
CA SER A 361 5.73 -8.59 2.23
C SER A 361 4.52 -8.30 3.13
N THR A 362 4.43 -7.12 3.75
CA THR A 362 3.16 -6.66 4.30
C THR A 362 2.48 -5.88 3.20
N ASN A 363 1.49 -6.50 2.56
CA ASN A 363 0.25 -5.86 2.12
C ASN A 363 0.18 -4.35 2.45
N HIS A 364 0.80 -3.49 1.64
CA HIS A 364 0.73 -2.06 1.85
C HIS A 364 -0.64 -1.61 1.34
N LEU A 365 -1.48 -1.22 2.28
CA LEU A 365 -2.76 -0.59 1.97
C LEU A 365 -2.44 0.80 1.43
N ILE A 366 -3.17 1.25 0.40
CA ILE A 366 -3.24 2.69 0.16
C ILE A 366 -3.82 3.27 1.44
N VAL A 367 -3.08 4.19 2.08
CA VAL A 367 -3.52 4.89 3.28
C VAL A 367 -3.24 6.35 3.02
N THR A 368 -4.31 7.10 2.77
CA THR A 368 -4.21 8.53 2.48
C THR A 368 -5.04 9.30 3.47
N HIS A 369 -4.44 10.32 4.05
CA HIS A 369 -5.13 11.29 4.88
C HIS A 369 -5.23 12.61 4.12
N VAL A 370 -6.19 13.42 4.53
CA VAL A 370 -6.28 14.81 4.11
C VAL A 370 -6.27 15.70 5.35
N PRO A 371 -5.22 16.55 5.52
CA PRO A 371 -4.07 16.71 4.63
C PRO A 371 -3.13 15.47 4.60
N PRO A 372 -2.41 15.23 3.49
CA PRO A 372 -1.39 14.18 3.45
C PRO A 372 -0.38 14.36 4.57
N ARG A 373 0.05 13.26 5.19
CA ARG A 373 0.90 13.30 6.38
C ARG A 373 1.96 12.21 6.40
N PRO A 374 2.98 12.29 7.28
CA PRO A 374 3.91 11.19 7.49
C PRO A 374 3.16 9.91 7.86
N GLY A 375 3.51 8.81 7.23
CA GLY A 375 2.80 7.53 7.28
C GLY A 375 2.00 7.21 6.01
N ASP A 376 1.69 8.21 5.17
CA ASP A 376 0.85 8.01 3.99
C ASP A 376 1.56 7.22 2.90
N ILE A 377 0.80 6.29 2.31
CA ILE A 377 1.21 5.44 1.21
C ILE A 377 0.19 5.58 0.09
N VAL A 378 0.65 5.99 -1.08
CA VAL A 378 -0.22 6.23 -2.25
C VAL A 378 0.41 5.64 -3.49
N VAL A 379 -0.43 5.07 -4.35
CA VAL A 379 -0.04 4.62 -5.70
C VAL A 379 -0.56 5.64 -6.71
N LEU A 380 0.28 6.10 -7.62
CA LEU A 380 -0.09 6.99 -8.71
C LEU A 380 0.25 6.35 -10.07
N PRO A 381 -0.63 6.46 -11.07
CA PRO A 381 -0.28 6.09 -12.44
C PRO A 381 0.71 7.10 -13.04
N LEU A 382 1.60 6.61 -13.90
CA LEU A 382 2.60 7.43 -14.60
C LEU A 382 2.04 7.99 -15.92
N SER A 383 2.53 9.14 -16.39
CA SER A 383 2.33 9.55 -17.79
C SER A 383 3.20 8.69 -18.72
N ARG A 384 2.87 8.60 -20.01
CA ARG A 384 3.61 7.78 -20.98
C ARG A 384 5.12 8.05 -21.00
N GLU A 385 5.50 9.33 -20.88
CA GLU A 385 6.91 9.73 -20.80
C GLU A 385 7.65 9.00 -19.66
N TYR A 386 7.07 8.97 -18.45
CA TYR A 386 7.67 8.30 -17.31
C TYR A 386 7.48 6.79 -17.34
N GLU A 387 6.41 6.28 -17.96
CA GLU A 387 6.23 4.85 -18.18
C GLU A 387 7.38 4.27 -19.00
N GLU A 388 7.81 4.97 -20.05
CA GLU A 388 8.94 4.59 -20.90
C GLU A 388 10.29 4.70 -20.17
N GLN A 389 10.53 5.80 -19.45
CA GLN A 389 11.81 6.01 -18.75
C GLN A 389 12.04 5.03 -17.58
N LEU A 390 10.98 4.68 -16.86
CA LEU A 390 11.04 3.78 -15.70
C LEU A 390 10.67 2.33 -16.02
N ASN A 391 10.25 2.04 -17.26
CA ASN A 391 9.68 0.74 -17.64
C ASN A 391 8.59 0.27 -16.64
N ALA A 392 7.75 1.21 -16.20
CA ALA A 392 6.79 1.05 -15.12
C ALA A 392 5.42 1.60 -15.56
N SER A 393 4.34 1.16 -14.92
CA SER A 393 2.99 1.71 -15.16
C SER A 393 2.53 2.63 -14.03
N TYR A 394 3.06 2.41 -12.83
CA TYR A 394 2.69 3.16 -11.63
C TYR A 394 3.93 3.48 -10.81
N ILE A 395 3.79 4.41 -9.87
CA ILE A 395 4.72 4.60 -8.76
C ILE A 395 3.96 4.44 -7.44
N LEU A 396 4.56 3.78 -6.48
CA LEU A 396 4.17 3.88 -5.08
C LEU A 396 5.11 4.86 -4.39
N PHE A 397 4.56 5.84 -3.69
CA PHE A 397 5.37 6.67 -2.82
C PHE A 397 4.94 6.50 -1.36
N TYR A 398 5.93 6.56 -0.47
CA TYR A 398 5.75 6.47 0.97
C TYR A 398 6.38 7.68 1.63
N ILE A 399 5.54 8.49 2.30
CA ILE A 399 5.98 9.59 3.14
C ILE A 399 6.35 8.98 4.48
N THR A 400 7.63 8.66 4.71
CA THR A 400 8.03 8.01 5.96
C THR A 400 7.72 8.92 7.17
N LEU A 401 7.62 8.33 8.37
CA LEU A 401 7.36 9.09 9.60
C LEU A 401 8.37 10.24 9.84
N SER A 402 9.60 10.12 9.32
CA SER A 402 10.63 11.17 9.42
C SER A 402 10.77 12.03 8.14
N SER A 403 9.92 11.84 7.12
CA SER A 403 9.96 12.57 5.85
C SER A 403 9.11 13.84 5.80
N GLY A 404 8.41 14.20 6.88
CA GLY A 404 7.40 15.27 6.87
C GLY A 404 7.90 16.64 6.36
N GLN A 405 9.16 16.99 6.61
CA GLN A 405 9.75 18.25 6.14
C GLN A 405 9.92 18.35 4.62
N TYR A 406 9.86 17.22 3.90
CA TYR A 406 9.99 17.16 2.44
C TYR A 406 8.62 17.18 1.74
N LEU A 407 7.53 17.19 2.51
CA LEU A 407 6.16 17.30 2.01
C LEU A 407 5.75 18.77 2.03
N HIS A 408 5.41 19.29 0.86
CA HIS A 408 4.88 20.63 0.66
C HIS A 408 3.48 20.52 0.05
N VAL A 409 2.47 21.01 0.74
CA VAL A 409 1.09 20.95 0.25
C VAL A 409 0.53 22.34 0.09
N LYS A 410 -0.06 22.62 -1.09
CA LYS A 410 -0.71 23.89 -1.40
C LYS A 410 -2.19 23.65 -1.69
N TYR A 411 -3.05 24.30 -0.92
CA TYR A 411 -4.49 24.17 -1.05
C TYR A 411 -5.11 25.42 -1.64
N ASP A 412 -5.92 25.27 -2.68
CA ASP A 412 -6.95 26.26 -3.01
C ASP A 412 -8.18 26.02 -2.12
N PRO A 413 -8.54 26.98 -1.23
CA PRO A 413 -9.64 26.81 -0.30
C PRO A 413 -11.01 26.68 -0.97
N ARG A 414 -11.13 27.00 -2.28
CA ARG A 414 -12.35 26.76 -3.06
C ARG A 414 -12.57 25.29 -3.39
N ILE A 415 -11.50 24.49 -3.43
CA ILE A 415 -11.57 23.04 -3.65
C ILE A 415 -11.61 22.32 -2.32
N LEU A 416 -10.63 22.60 -1.46
CA LEU A 416 -10.42 21.86 -0.24
C LEU A 416 -9.75 22.78 0.78
N ASN A 417 -10.46 23.06 1.85
CA ASN A 417 -9.90 23.73 3.01
C ASN A 417 -9.66 22.68 4.12
N PRO A 418 -8.42 22.19 4.29
CA PRO A 418 -8.13 21.12 5.25
C PRO A 418 -8.36 21.57 6.70
N GLN A 419 -8.12 22.84 7.04
CA GLN A 419 -8.36 23.36 8.39
C GLN A 419 -9.85 23.34 8.72
N LYS A 420 -10.67 23.85 7.80
CA LYS A 420 -12.13 23.78 7.94
C LYS A 420 -12.61 22.33 8.00
N ALA A 421 -12.10 21.45 7.13
CA ALA A 421 -12.46 20.04 7.16
C ALA A 421 -12.12 19.41 8.52
N GLU A 422 -10.90 19.62 9.05
CA GLU A 422 -10.51 19.13 10.37
C GLU A 422 -11.39 19.70 11.50
N GLU A 423 -11.74 20.99 11.45
CA GLU A 423 -12.64 21.61 12.42
C GLU A 423 -14.06 21.03 12.37
N ASP A 424 -14.60 20.85 11.17
CA ASP A 424 -15.90 20.23 10.95
C ASP A 424 -15.88 18.77 11.41
N TRP A 425 -14.81 18.01 11.14
CA TRP A 425 -14.62 16.66 11.66
C TRP A 425 -14.52 16.63 13.19
N LYS A 426 -13.84 17.59 13.83
CA LYS A 426 -13.82 17.69 15.30
C LYS A 426 -15.21 18.00 15.87
N ARG A 427 -15.97 18.86 15.16
CA ARG A 427 -17.29 19.31 15.60
C ARG A 427 -18.35 18.22 15.47
N TYR A 428 -18.42 17.59 14.29
CA TYR A 428 -19.48 16.65 13.94
C TYR A 428 -19.04 15.18 14.03
N GLY A 429 -17.74 14.88 13.93
CA GLY A 429 -17.24 13.50 13.88
C GLY A 429 -17.55 12.68 15.13
N SER A 430 -17.71 13.32 16.29
CA SER A 430 -18.15 12.67 17.53
C SER A 430 -19.57 12.08 17.45
N CYS A 431 -20.40 12.53 16.51
CA CYS A 431 -21.73 11.96 16.29
C CYS A 431 -21.68 10.64 15.52
N VAL A 432 -20.64 10.40 14.70
CA VAL A 432 -20.56 9.20 13.83
C VAL A 432 -20.70 7.90 14.63
N PRO A 433 -19.95 7.68 15.73
CA PRO A 433 -20.09 6.45 16.51
C PRO A 433 -21.47 6.29 17.16
N LEU A 434 -22.15 7.40 17.50
CA LEU A 434 -23.50 7.37 18.07
C LEU A 434 -24.52 6.92 17.01
N ILE A 435 -24.45 7.51 15.81
CA ILE A 435 -25.34 7.12 14.70
C ILE A 435 -25.06 5.67 14.28
N GLU A 436 -23.80 5.24 14.23
CA GLU A 436 -23.45 3.84 13.96
C GLU A 436 -24.03 2.89 15.01
N SER A 437 -24.02 3.28 16.29
CA SER A 437 -24.62 2.52 17.40
C SER A 437 -26.14 2.42 17.26
N ASP A 438 -26.83 3.53 17.00
CA ASP A 438 -28.28 3.57 16.84
C ASP A 438 -28.73 2.78 15.60
N LEU A 439 -27.98 2.90 14.50
CA LEU A 439 -28.14 2.06 13.31
C LEU A 439 -27.94 0.58 13.63
N PHE A 440 -26.88 0.22 14.36
CA PHE A 440 -26.61 -1.16 14.78
C PHE A 440 -27.77 -1.73 15.61
N GLN A 441 -28.35 -0.93 16.52
CA GLN A 441 -29.50 -1.33 17.31
C GLN A 441 -30.76 -1.51 16.44
N SER A 442 -31.02 -0.58 15.52
CA SER A 442 -32.14 -0.65 14.57
C SER A 442 -32.06 -1.90 13.68
N LEU A 443 -30.89 -2.13 13.08
CA LEU A 443 -30.61 -3.34 12.28
C LEU A 443 -30.72 -4.62 13.12
N SER A 444 -30.22 -4.63 14.35
CA SER A 444 -30.34 -5.80 15.24
C SER A 444 -31.79 -6.11 15.61
N SER A 445 -32.60 -5.08 15.87
CA SER A 445 -34.04 -5.21 16.12
C SER A 445 -34.75 -5.79 14.91
N PHE A 446 -34.45 -5.28 13.71
CA PHE A 446 -34.95 -5.81 12.44
C PHE A 446 -34.58 -7.29 12.23
N MET A 447 -33.30 -7.64 12.43
CA MET A 447 -32.82 -9.01 12.23
C MET A 447 -33.41 -10.00 13.25
N ASN A 448 -33.55 -9.60 14.52
CA ASN A 448 -34.17 -10.42 15.56
C ASN A 448 -35.67 -10.62 15.32
N ASP A 449 -36.37 -9.60 14.82
CA ASP A 449 -37.77 -9.70 14.41
C ASP A 449 -37.95 -10.69 13.26
N ALA A 450 -37.09 -10.60 12.25
CA ALA A 450 -37.09 -11.54 11.13
C ALA A 450 -36.76 -12.96 11.57
N LEU A 451 -35.87 -13.13 12.56
CA LEU A 451 -35.57 -14.43 13.15
C LEU A 451 -36.78 -15.04 13.87
N ALA A 452 -37.44 -14.26 14.73
CA ALA A 452 -38.56 -14.70 15.55
C ALA A 452 -39.82 -15.01 14.73
N THR A 453 -40.14 -14.15 13.77
CA THR A 453 -41.35 -14.28 12.94
C THR A 453 -41.13 -15.15 11.70
N GLY A 454 -39.86 -15.29 11.27
CA GLY A 454 -39.51 -15.95 10.01
C GLY A 454 -39.87 -15.16 8.75
N ARG A 455 -40.22 -13.87 8.87
CA ARG A 455 -40.57 -13.00 7.74
C ARG A 455 -39.88 -11.65 7.87
N ILE A 456 -39.61 -10.99 6.75
CA ILE A 456 -39.06 -9.63 6.74
C ILE A 456 -40.17 -8.63 7.08
N ASN A 457 -39.99 -7.90 8.17
CA ASN A 457 -40.85 -6.78 8.54
C ASN A 457 -40.41 -5.51 7.81
N GLN A 458 -41.21 -5.10 6.82
CA GLN A 458 -40.90 -3.97 5.94
C GLN A 458 -40.85 -2.64 6.68
N THR A 459 -41.71 -2.45 7.70
CA THR A 459 -41.70 -1.23 8.52
C THR A 459 -40.38 -1.09 9.28
N LYS A 460 -39.92 -2.18 9.92
CA LYS A 460 -38.63 -2.18 10.61
C LYS A 460 -37.44 -2.03 9.67
N LEU A 461 -37.57 -2.46 8.42
CA LEU A 461 -36.56 -2.22 7.40
C LEU A 461 -36.52 -0.74 6.99
N ASP A 462 -37.67 -0.08 6.86
CA ASP A 462 -37.74 1.35 6.59
C ASP A 462 -37.20 2.19 7.76
N ASP A 463 -37.40 1.73 9.00
CA ASP A 463 -36.83 2.37 10.19
C ASP A 463 -35.30 2.47 10.13
N VAL A 464 -34.61 1.52 9.48
CA VAL A 464 -33.14 1.58 9.28
C VAL A 464 -32.74 2.86 8.55
N TYR A 465 -33.43 3.19 7.46
CA TYR A 465 -33.17 4.42 6.70
C TYR A 465 -33.57 5.66 7.51
N LEU A 466 -34.73 5.62 8.17
CA LEU A 466 -35.26 6.75 8.95
C LEU A 466 -34.36 7.09 10.14
N THR A 467 -33.79 6.09 10.83
CA THR A 467 -32.79 6.29 11.90
C THR A 467 -31.61 7.10 11.38
N VAL A 468 -30.93 6.61 10.33
CA VAL A 468 -29.75 7.30 9.78
C VAL A 468 -30.09 8.70 9.30
N LYS A 469 -31.21 8.87 8.58
CA LYS A 469 -31.66 10.19 8.09
C LYS A 469 -31.87 11.16 9.26
N LYS A 470 -32.61 10.74 10.29
CA LYS A 470 -32.95 11.57 11.45
C LYS A 470 -31.69 11.99 12.20
N ASP A 471 -30.82 11.04 12.52
CA ASP A 471 -29.68 11.31 13.39
C ASP A 471 -28.58 12.10 12.66
N VAL A 472 -28.42 11.89 11.35
CA VAL A 472 -27.56 12.75 10.50
C VAL A 472 -28.10 14.18 10.44
N THR A 473 -29.42 14.34 10.25
CA THR A 473 -30.06 15.66 10.19
C THR A 473 -29.88 16.42 11.51
N GLN A 474 -30.04 15.72 12.63
CA GLN A 474 -29.80 16.26 13.97
C GLN A 474 -28.31 16.59 14.19
N CYS A 475 -27.39 15.73 13.76
CA CYS A 475 -25.95 15.97 13.88
C CYS A 475 -25.51 17.23 13.12
N LEU A 476 -26.00 17.41 11.88
CA LEU A 476 -25.66 18.56 11.04
C LEU A 476 -26.42 19.84 11.43
N GLY A 477 -27.37 19.77 12.37
CA GLY A 477 -28.17 20.91 12.79
C GLY A 477 -29.11 21.46 11.70
N GLN A 478 -29.47 20.62 10.73
CA GLN A 478 -30.47 20.98 9.72
C GLN A 478 -31.86 20.73 10.32
N ASN A 479 -32.71 21.75 10.39
CA ASN A 479 -34.09 21.56 10.82
C ASN A 479 -34.84 20.70 9.78
N THR A 480 -35.44 19.59 10.23
CA THR A 480 -36.41 18.81 9.46
C THR A 480 -37.63 19.68 9.15
N SER A 481 -37.58 20.41 8.04
CA SER A 481 -38.77 20.94 7.38
C SER A 481 -39.15 19.96 6.27
N ASP A 482 -39.82 18.88 6.68
CA ASP A 482 -40.60 18.08 5.76
C ASP A 482 -41.67 19.00 5.16
N THR A 483 -41.47 19.43 3.92
CA THR A 483 -42.59 19.94 3.11
C THR A 483 -43.36 18.72 2.64
N SER A 484 -44.27 18.25 3.48
CA SER A 484 -45.35 17.37 3.08
C SER A 484 -46.26 18.15 2.12
N SER A 485 -46.10 17.96 0.81
CA SER A 485 -47.17 18.28 -0.12
C SER A 485 -48.21 17.18 -0.06
N SER A 486 -49.09 17.28 0.95
CA SER A 486 -50.42 16.67 0.89
C SER A 486 -51.17 17.27 -0.30
N GLY A 487 -51.57 16.42 -1.25
CA GLY A 487 -52.37 16.79 -2.42
C GLY A 487 -53.09 15.56 -2.95
N GLU A 488 -54.20 15.26 -2.29
CA GLU A 488 -55.37 14.43 -2.64
C GLU A 488 -55.36 13.53 -3.89
N VAL A 489 -55.73 12.27 -3.63
CA VAL A 489 -56.31 11.31 -4.58
C VAL A 489 -57.74 11.75 -4.92
N SER A 490 -58.09 11.79 -6.21
CA SER A 490 -59.48 11.61 -6.66
C SER A 490 -59.57 10.99 -8.05
N ASP A 491 -60.64 10.22 -8.24
CA ASP A 491 -60.89 9.16 -9.21
C ASP A 491 -60.99 9.53 -10.70
N GLY A 492 -60.53 8.58 -11.55
CA GLY A 492 -61.27 7.98 -12.67
C GLY A 492 -61.79 8.82 -13.85
N ARG A 493 -61.14 8.69 -15.03
CA ARG A 493 -61.74 8.22 -16.32
C ARG A 493 -60.76 8.25 -17.49
N ALA A 494 -60.81 7.24 -18.37
CA ALA A 494 -60.33 7.33 -19.76
C ALA A 494 -61.31 8.15 -20.63
N PRO A 495 -60.83 8.83 -21.69
CA PRO A 495 -61.02 8.32 -23.06
C PRO A 495 -59.83 8.63 -24.02
N THR A 496 -59.39 7.71 -24.90
CA THR A 496 -59.84 7.42 -26.29
C THR A 496 -59.27 8.36 -27.39
N THR A 497 -58.39 7.78 -28.21
CA THR A 497 -58.04 8.00 -29.65
C THR A 497 -58.50 9.24 -30.46
N ALA A 498 -57.54 9.85 -31.15
CA ALA A 498 -57.53 10.23 -32.59
C ALA A 498 -56.05 10.46 -32.98
N SER A 499 -55.34 9.67 -33.79
CA SER A 499 -55.47 9.32 -35.22
C SER A 499 -55.34 10.48 -36.21
N LEU A 500 -54.10 10.65 -36.70
CA LEU A 500 -53.67 10.66 -38.12
C LEU A 500 -54.06 11.81 -39.07
N LYS A 501 -52.99 12.42 -39.65
CA LYS A 501 -52.65 12.62 -41.09
C LYS A 501 -52.04 14.01 -41.31
N ASN A 502 -51.11 14.25 -42.23
CA ASN A 502 -50.15 13.49 -43.05
C ASN A 502 -49.46 14.54 -43.95
N GLY A 503 -48.26 14.23 -44.47
CA GLY A 503 -47.70 14.90 -45.66
C GLY A 503 -46.20 15.22 -45.50
N SER A 504 -45.28 14.25 -45.61
CA SER A 504 -44.72 13.67 -46.86
C SER A 504 -43.71 14.63 -47.52
N SER A 505 -42.53 14.29 -48.01
CA SER A 505 -41.68 13.08 -48.17
C SER A 505 -40.45 13.59 -48.97
N THR A 506 -39.20 13.21 -48.70
CA THR A 506 -38.45 12.09 -49.32
C THR A 506 -37.16 11.89 -48.50
N GLN A 507 -36.92 10.78 -47.80
CA GLN A 507 -36.39 9.48 -48.25
C GLN A 507 -35.08 9.53 -49.06
N ASN A 508 -34.00 9.08 -48.41
CA ASN A 508 -33.21 7.94 -48.90
C ASN A 508 -32.70 7.11 -47.71
N ALA A 509 -32.94 5.80 -47.81
CA ALA A 509 -32.58 4.72 -46.90
C ALA A 509 -31.06 4.38 -47.00
N GLY A 510 -30.44 3.63 -46.08
CA GLY A 510 -31.05 2.73 -45.13
C GLY A 510 -30.19 2.25 -43.96
N GLU A 511 -30.89 1.50 -43.12
CA GLU A 511 -30.52 0.88 -41.86
C GLU A 511 -29.46 -0.23 -41.98
N LYS A 512 -28.71 -0.45 -40.89
CA LYS A 512 -28.92 -1.64 -40.04
C LYS A 512 -28.19 -1.51 -38.70
N GLU A 513 -28.95 -1.78 -37.63
CA GLU A 513 -28.50 -1.98 -36.26
C GLU A 513 -27.53 -3.15 -36.11
N GLY A 514 -26.68 -3.09 -35.08
CA GLY A 514 -25.86 -4.21 -34.64
C GLY A 514 -24.96 -3.87 -33.46
N HIS A 515 -25.45 -4.11 -32.25
CA HIS A 515 -24.63 -4.17 -31.04
C HIS A 515 -23.59 -5.28 -31.15
N GLY A 516 -22.33 -4.96 -30.83
CA GLY A 516 -21.22 -5.91 -30.74
C GLY A 516 -20.46 -5.75 -29.43
N ILE A 517 -20.79 -6.60 -28.46
CA ILE A 517 -20.01 -6.87 -27.25
C ILE A 517 -18.95 -7.91 -27.63
N CYS A 518 -17.67 -7.59 -27.51
CA CYS A 518 -16.58 -8.55 -27.68
C CYS A 518 -15.73 -8.61 -26.40
N GLY A 519 -15.87 -9.71 -25.66
CA GLY A 519 -14.98 -10.13 -24.58
C GLY A 519 -15.12 -11.64 -24.37
N PRO A 520 -14.02 -12.40 -24.17
CA PRO A 520 -14.00 -13.86 -24.25
C PRO A 520 -14.71 -14.60 -23.11
N ALA A 521 -15.33 -13.89 -22.16
CA ALA A 521 -16.01 -14.48 -21.00
C ALA A 521 -17.40 -15.05 -21.29
N PHE A 522 -18.03 -14.73 -22.43
CA PHE A 522 -19.43 -15.12 -22.70
C PHE A 522 -19.60 -16.49 -23.38
N LEU A 523 -18.53 -17.07 -23.94
CA LEU A 523 -18.61 -18.38 -24.63
C LEU A 523 -18.51 -19.58 -23.68
N VAL A 524 -18.02 -19.39 -22.45
CA VAL A 524 -17.91 -20.49 -21.47
C VAL A 524 -19.27 -20.89 -20.91
N SER A 525 -20.18 -19.93 -20.73
CA SER A 525 -21.51 -20.19 -20.14
C SER A 525 -22.46 -20.91 -21.10
N LEU A 526 -22.30 -20.75 -22.42
CA LEU A 526 -23.13 -21.42 -23.44
C LEU A 526 -22.70 -22.87 -23.73
N ALA A 527 -21.46 -23.25 -23.41
CA ALA A 527 -20.97 -24.62 -23.59
C ALA A 527 -21.43 -25.59 -22.48
N VAL A 528 -21.85 -25.08 -21.31
CA VAL A 528 -22.22 -25.91 -20.14
C VAL A 528 -23.70 -26.29 -20.13
N VAL A 529 -24.56 -25.51 -20.79
CA VAL A 529 -26.02 -25.72 -20.83
C VAL A 529 -26.42 -27.06 -21.49
N PRO A 530 -25.79 -27.53 -22.59
CA PRO A 530 -26.15 -28.83 -23.19
C PRO A 530 -25.73 -30.03 -22.34
N LEU A 531 -24.72 -29.88 -21.48
CA LEU A 531 -24.22 -30.97 -20.61
C LEU A 531 -25.08 -31.19 -19.37
N ILE A 532 -25.72 -30.13 -18.85
CA ILE A 532 -26.64 -30.23 -17.70
C ILE A 532 -27.99 -30.80 -18.13
N LEU A 533 -28.52 -30.40 -19.29
CA LEU A 533 -29.79 -30.91 -19.80
C LEU A 533 -29.73 -32.40 -20.20
N ARG A 534 -28.54 -32.92 -20.54
CA ARG A 534 -28.36 -34.35 -20.84
C ARG A 534 -28.26 -35.23 -19.59
N ARG A 535 -28.03 -34.64 -18.41
CA ARG A 535 -27.94 -35.34 -17.12
C ARG A 535 -29.28 -35.46 -16.39
N TRP A 536 -30.31 -34.72 -16.84
CA TRP A 536 -31.67 -34.74 -16.28
C TRP A 536 -32.66 -35.56 -17.12
N ARG A 537 -32.18 -36.34 -18.09
CA ARG A 537 -32.97 -37.27 -18.90
C ARG A 537 -32.47 -38.73 -18.83
N LYS A 538 -31.91 -39.15 -17.71
CA LYS A 538 -31.77 -40.56 -17.36
C LYS A 538 -32.41 -40.85 -16.02
#